data_AF-A0A2S9GET2-F1
#
_entry.id   AF-A0A2S9GET2-F1
#
_cell.length_a   1.000
_cell.length_b   1.000
_cell.length_c   1.000
_cell.angle_alpha   90.00
_cell.angle_beta   90.00
_cell.angle_gamma   90.00
#
_symmetry.space_group_name_H-M   'P 1'
#
loop_
_entity.id
_entity.type
_entity.pdbx_description
1 polymer ?
#
loop_
_entity_poly.entity_id
_entity_poly.type
_entity_poly.pdbx_seq_one_letter_code
_entity_poly.pdbx_strand_id
1 'polypeptide(L)'
;EAAQDWPLIVADASQPSTLNALAASTRVVVTTVGPYLRYGLPLVAACAAAGTDYADLTGETLFVRRAIDLYHKQAVDTGARIVHA
;
A
#
# COMPACT_ATOMS: atom_id res chain seq x y z
N GLU A 1 17.30 18.36 -4.53
CA GLU A 1 18.32 18.12 -3.49
C GLU A 1 17.74 17.67 -2.16
N ALA A 2 16.64 18.23 -1.63
CA ALA A 2 16.14 17.86 -0.29
C ALA A 2 15.82 16.38 -0.03
N ALA A 3 15.51 15.58 -1.06
CA ALA A 3 15.14 14.16 -0.89
C ALA A 3 16.35 13.20 -0.75
N GLN A 4 17.58 13.62 -1.09
CA GLN A 4 18.74 12.75 -1.04
C GLN A 4 19.12 12.34 0.39
N ASP A 5 18.87 13.22 1.36
CA ASP A 5 19.22 13.01 2.77
C ASP A 5 18.05 12.44 3.59
N TRP A 6 16.95 12.03 2.94
CA TRP A 6 15.81 11.48 3.66
C TRP A 6 16.18 10.13 4.30
N PRO A 7 15.74 9.88 5.55
CA PRO A 7 15.91 8.57 6.17
C PRO A 7 15.29 7.48 5.32
N LEU A 8 16.04 6.39 5.10
CA LEU A 8 15.56 5.24 4.38
C LEU A 8 14.85 4.27 5.35
N ILE A 9 13.65 3.85 4.97
CA ILE A 9 12.89 2.80 5.67
C ILE A 9 12.90 1.57 4.78
N VAL A 10 13.26 0.42 5.36
CA VAL A 10 13.20 -0.87 4.67
C VAL A 10 11.88 -1.54 5.00
N ALA A 11 11.07 -1.80 3.97
CA ALA A 11 9.85 -2.58 4.08
C ALA A 11 9.87 -3.67 3.00
N ASP A 12 9.78 -4.92 3.43
CA ASP A 12 9.89 -6.10 2.57
C ASP A 12 8.50 -6.66 2.29
N ALA A 13 8.12 -6.71 1.01
CA ALA A 13 6.82 -7.20 0.57
C ALA A 13 6.55 -8.68 0.93
N SER A 14 7.61 -9.46 1.19
CA SER A 14 7.53 -10.85 1.66
C SER A 14 7.39 -10.97 3.19
N GLN A 15 7.54 -9.87 3.93
CA GLN A 15 7.46 -9.82 5.39
C GLN A 15 6.36 -8.86 5.85
N PRO A 16 5.11 -9.34 6.06
CA PRO A 16 3.96 -8.51 6.38
C PRO A 16 4.13 -7.59 7.60
N SER A 17 4.91 -8.00 8.60
CA SER A 17 5.19 -7.17 9.79
C SER A 17 5.88 -5.85 9.43
N THR A 18 6.76 -5.85 8.42
CA THR A 18 7.47 -4.65 7.98
C THR A 18 6.54 -3.68 7.26
N LEU A 19 5.60 -4.20 6.47
CA LEU A 19 4.58 -3.39 5.78
C LEU A 19 3.58 -2.79 6.78
N ASN A 20 3.19 -3.56 7.79
CA ASN A 20 2.31 -3.07 8.86
C ASN A 20 2.96 -1.94 9.64
N ALA A 21 4.25 -2.07 9.99
CA ALA A 21 5.01 -1.02 10.66
C ALA A 21 5.10 0.25 9.80
N LEU A 22 5.37 0.10 8.49
CA LEU A 22 5.36 1.22 7.54
C LEU A 22 4.00 1.91 7.51
N ALA A 23 2.92 1.16 7.27
CA ALA A 23 1.57 1.69 7.13
C ALA A 23 1.12 2.43 8.39
N ALA A 24 1.36 1.87 9.58
CA ALA A 24 0.99 2.48 10.86
C ALA A 24 1.76 3.78 11.18
N SER A 25 2.92 4.00 10.55
CA SER A 25 3.78 5.16 10.83
C SER A 25 3.46 6.41 10.00
N THR A 26 2.50 6.32 9.06
CA THR A 26 2.20 7.39 8.12
C THR A 26 0.70 7.52 7.86
N ARG A 27 0.31 8.61 7.21
CA ARG A 27 -1.07 8.87 6.77
C ARG A 27 -1.33 8.41 5.35
N VAL A 28 -0.29 8.42 4.50
CA VAL A 28 -0.37 8.04 3.09
C VAL A 28 0.86 7.24 2.71
N VAL A 29 0.67 6.16 1.94
CA VAL A 29 1.74 5.44 1.24
C VAL A 29 1.51 5.58 -0.26
N VAL A 30 2.56 6.00 -0.97
CA VAL A 30 2.57 6.06 -2.44
C VAL A 30 3.61 5.07 -2.94
N THR A 31 3.21 4.11 -3.78
CA THR A 31 4.13 3.13 -4.38
C THR A 31 4.21 3.29 -5.89
N THR A 32 5.44 3.38 -6.38
CA THR A 32 5.75 3.63 -7.79
C THR A 32 6.40 2.42 -8.48
N VAL A 33 6.47 1.28 -7.79
CA VAL A 33 7.20 0.11 -8.25
C VAL A 33 6.35 -1.15 -8.15
N GLY A 34 6.09 -1.75 -9.31
CA GLY A 34 5.54 -3.11 -9.44
C GLY A 34 6.63 -4.19 -9.52
N PRO A 35 6.28 -5.43 -9.90
CA PRO A 35 4.98 -5.88 -10.41
C PRO A 35 3.92 -6.02 -9.30
N TYR A 36 2.82 -5.28 -9.44
CA TYR A 36 1.78 -5.15 -8.42
C TYR A 36 0.98 -6.43 -8.22
N LEU A 37 0.68 -7.16 -9.30
CA LEU A 37 -0.05 -8.42 -9.19
C LEU A 37 0.69 -9.47 -8.36
N ARG A 38 2.03 -9.39 -8.31
CA ARG A 38 2.86 -10.30 -7.53
C ARG A 38 3.09 -9.82 -6.11
N TYR A 39 3.33 -8.53 -5.91
CA TYR A 39 3.85 -8.01 -4.63
C TYR A 39 3.02 -6.89 -4.01
N GLY A 40 2.01 -6.35 -4.70
CA GLY A 40 1.27 -5.17 -4.27
C GLY A 40 0.22 -5.44 -3.20
N LEU A 41 -0.42 -6.62 -3.22
CA LEU A 41 -1.55 -6.91 -2.32
C LEU A 41 -1.21 -6.85 -0.83
N PRO A 42 -0.05 -7.34 -0.37
CA PRO A 42 0.36 -7.19 1.03
C PRO A 42 0.41 -5.74 1.51
N LEU A 43 0.84 -4.80 0.66
CA LEU A 43 0.91 -3.38 1.04
C LEU A 43 -0.48 -2.74 1.09
N VAL A 44 -1.37 -3.09 0.15
CA VAL A 44 -2.78 -2.66 0.20
C VAL A 44 -3.44 -3.16 1.47
N ALA A 45 -3.22 -4.43 1.84
CA ALA A 45 -3.76 -5.03 3.06
C ALA A 45 -3.31 -4.27 4.31
N ALA A 46 -2.01 -3.96 4.40
CA ALA A 46 -1.45 -3.21 5.52
C ALA A 46 -2.05 -1.80 5.63
N CYS A 47 -2.19 -1.09 4.50
CA CYS A 47 -2.76 0.25 4.47
C CYS A 47 -4.25 0.24 4.85
N ALA A 48 -5.03 -0.68 4.27
CA ALA A 48 -6.44 -0.86 4.59
C ALA A 48 -6.65 -1.20 6.08
N ALA A 49 -5.80 -2.05 6.66
CA ALA A 49 -5.88 -2.38 8.08
C ALA A 49 -5.52 -1.22 9.00
N ALA A 50 -4.54 -0.40 8.63
CA ALA A 50 -4.06 0.73 9.44
C ALA A 50 -4.93 1.99 9.34
N GLY A 51 -5.86 2.06 8.38
CA GLY A 51 -6.56 3.32 8.06
C GLY A 51 -5.69 4.30 7.27
N THR A 52 -4.61 3.82 6.66
CA THR A 52 -3.63 4.61 5.92
C THR A 52 -4.03 4.69 4.47
N ASP A 53 -4.04 5.90 3.89
CA ASP A 53 -4.36 6.08 2.48
C ASP A 53 -3.26 5.46 1.59
N TYR A 54 -3.65 4.93 0.45
CA TYR A 54 -2.77 4.27 -0.51
C TYR A 54 -2.99 4.82 -1.92
N ALA A 55 -1.90 5.08 -2.63
CA ALA A 55 -1.91 5.39 -4.05
C ALA A 55 -0.81 4.65 -4.81
N ASP A 56 -1.10 4.26 -6.05
CA ASP A 56 -0.09 3.70 -6.96
C ASP A 56 -0.23 4.19 -8.40
N LEU A 57 0.70 3.77 -9.25
CA LEU A 57 0.71 4.04 -10.69
C LEU A 57 0.38 2.79 -11.53
N THR A 58 -0.27 1.80 -10.93
CA THR A 58 -0.46 0.49 -11.57
C THR A 58 -1.37 0.59 -12.80
N GLY A 59 -1.04 -0.16 -13.85
CA GLY A 59 -1.96 -0.48 -14.95
C GLY A 59 -2.49 -1.91 -14.87
N GLU A 60 -2.21 -2.65 -13.79
CA GLU A 60 -2.47 -4.07 -13.69
C GLU A 60 -3.92 -4.34 -13.22
N THR A 61 -4.88 -4.40 -14.14
CA THR A 61 -6.33 -4.50 -13.82
C THR A 61 -6.68 -5.68 -12.90
N LEU A 62 -5.99 -6.82 -13.03
CA LEU A 62 -6.22 -7.97 -12.15
C LEU A 62 -5.80 -7.71 -10.70
N PHE A 63 -4.75 -6.90 -10.50
CA PHE A 63 -4.34 -6.47 -9.17
C PHE A 63 -5.38 -5.53 -8.57
N VAL A 64 -5.82 -4.52 -9.34
CA VAL A 64 -6.87 -3.57 -8.93
C VAL A 64 -8.15 -4.32 -8.51
N ARG A 65 -8.60 -5.26 -9.35
CA ARG A 65 -9.79 -6.06 -9.04
C ARG A 65 -9.62 -6.87 -7.75
N ARG A 66 -8.48 -7.53 -7.55
CA ARG A 66 -8.21 -8.31 -6.33
C ARG A 66 -8.14 -7.41 -5.09
N ALA A 67 -7.53 -6.24 -5.20
CA ALA A 67 -7.46 -5.27 -4.10
C ALA A 67 -8.86 -4.85 -3.65
N ILE A 68 -9.76 -4.56 -4.60
CA ILE A 68 -11.17 -4.24 -4.32
C ILE A 68 -11.87 -5.42 -3.66
N ASP A 69 -11.82 -6.61 -4.28
CA ASP A 69 -12.53 -7.81 -3.77
C ASP A 69 -12.10 -8.19 -2.35
N LEU A 70 -10.81 -8.04 -2.03
CA LEU A 70 -10.25 -8.46 -0.74
C LEU A 70 -10.33 -7.40 0.34
N TYR A 71 -10.11 -6.12 0.02
CA TYR A 71 -9.80 -5.09 1.03
C TYR A 71 -10.73 -3.88 1.00
N HIS A 72 -11.65 -3.76 0.03
CA HIS A 72 -12.54 -2.60 -0.04
C HIS A 72 -13.35 -2.42 1.24
N LYS A 73 -13.96 -3.50 1.76
CA LYS A 73 -14.74 -3.42 3.01
C LYS A 73 -13.88 -2.94 4.19
N GLN A 74 -12.68 -3.50 4.34
CA GLN A 74 -11.79 -3.14 5.44
C GLN A 74 -11.35 -1.67 5.34
N ALA A 75 -11.01 -1.20 4.14
CA ALA A 75 -10.65 0.18 3.90
C ALA A 75 -11.80 1.15 4.24
N VAL A 76 -13.05 0.78 3.91
CA VAL A 76 -14.24 1.56 4.32
C VAL A 76 -14.39 1.58 5.85
N ASP A 77 -14.26 0.43 6.50
CA ASP A 77 -14.44 0.31 7.95
C ASP A 77 -13.36 1.09 8.75
N THR A 78 -12.13 1.20 8.22
CA THR A 78 -11.01 1.93 8.85
C THR A 78 -10.87 3.37 8.38
N GLY A 79 -11.55 3.76 7.30
CA GLY A 79 -11.48 5.08 6.69
C GLY A 79 -10.32 5.28 5.70
N ALA A 80 -9.54 4.24 5.38
CA ALA A 80 -8.50 4.29 4.36
C ALA A 80 -9.06 4.50 2.95
N ARG A 81 -8.38 5.32 2.14
CA ARG A 81 -8.69 5.50 0.72
C ARG A 81 -7.64 4.78 -0.12
N ILE A 82 -8.08 3.83 -0.94
CA ILE A 82 -7.20 3.06 -1.84
C ILE A 82 -7.45 3.53 -3.27
N VAL A 83 -6.45 4.15 -3.90
CA VAL A 83 -6.53 4.71 -5.25
C VAL A 83 -5.52 4.03 -6.17
N HIS A 84 -6.00 3.54 -7.30
CA HIS A 84 -5.18 2.99 -8.39
C HIS A 84 -5.28 3.91 -9.62
N ALA A 85 -4.23 3.93 -10.44
CA ALA A 85 -4.21 4.69 -11.70
C ALA A 85 -5.05 4.05 -12.82
#